data_AF-A0A1G6SMB8-F1
#
_entry.id   AF-A0A1G6SMB8-F1
#
_cell.length_a   1.000
_cell.length_b   1.000
_cell.length_c   1.000
_cell.angle_alpha   90.00
_cell.angle_beta   90.00
_cell.angle_gamma   90.00
#
_symmetry.space_group_name_H-M   'P 1'
#
loop_
_entity.id
_entity.type
_entity.pdbx_description
1 polymer ?
#
loop_
_entity_poly.entity_id
_entity_poly.type
_entity_poly.pdbx_seq_one_letter_code
_entity_poly.pdbx_strand_id
1 'polypeptide(L)'
;MRAFFSAEEFVEALYEGILGREADAEGLSHHAAELRRRGPLHSIRALLGSEEFRHALGLDRQQQLTILGNCNAPVLAECLRAGSNAWVRWVADVNHRGKPAFLAALAAIDALQAGSVISVPFGEDHPDLSTARIKALYGDRFFLMTNIHFTGLHPDLTYFGGFGGRVHSPIGEYNSRIVLSCYLRGMSRQDCLRQFNGRTYEKLGYFSAWEDSAEELRRRDRPMDITFADAFLEMTRHEQTLYSINHPTSIALVTQAESIARKFGLAARFSVDSFYNPLVEEARWPIYPEIREAHRLPYETEFRFRGKPTAGPSMDLADFIAASYNCYDAYGHEALRQKARRNDDFIDRDF
;
A
#
# COMPACT_ATOMS: atom_id res chain seq x y z
N MET A 1 18.38 -4.20 -1.81
CA MET A 1 19.38 -4.41 -0.74
C MET A 1 18.70 -5.21 0.38
N ARG A 2 19.02 -6.49 0.58
CA ARG A 2 18.40 -7.31 1.65
C ARG A 2 18.92 -6.78 2.99
N ALA A 3 18.04 -6.33 3.88
CA ALA A 3 18.41 -6.09 5.26
C ALA A 3 18.80 -7.44 5.87
N PHE A 4 20.08 -7.59 6.24
CA PHE A 4 20.56 -8.73 7.00
C PHE A 4 20.22 -8.46 8.46
N PHE A 5 19.11 -9.01 8.92
CA PHE A 5 18.88 -9.14 10.36
C PHE A 5 19.87 -10.18 10.91
N SER A 6 20.48 -9.88 12.05
CA SER A 6 21.13 -10.90 12.88
C SER A 6 20.11 -11.91 13.38
N ALA A 7 20.57 -13.07 13.86
CA ALA A 7 19.67 -14.09 14.37
C ALA A 7 18.91 -13.60 15.61
N GLU A 8 19.59 -12.80 16.44
CA GLU A 8 19.05 -12.14 17.62
C GLU A 8 17.96 -11.13 17.25
N GLU A 9 18.25 -10.18 16.35
CA GLU A 9 17.25 -9.19 15.89
C GLU A 9 16.03 -9.87 15.25
N PHE A 10 16.24 -11.00 14.55
CA PHE A 10 15.14 -11.78 13.99
C PHE A 10 14.27 -12.37 15.12
N VAL A 11 14.89 -12.93 16.15
CA VAL A 11 14.19 -13.57 17.27
C VAL A 11 13.48 -12.56 18.15
N GLU A 12 14.08 -11.40 18.41
CA GLU A 12 13.41 -10.29 19.10
C GLU A 12 12.13 -9.88 18.36
N ALA A 13 12.22 -9.70 17.04
CA ALA A 13 11.06 -9.42 16.20
C ALA A 13 10.02 -10.56 16.22
N LEU A 14 10.45 -11.83 16.39
CA LEU A 14 9.51 -12.94 16.59
C LEU A 14 8.87 -12.90 17.98
N TYR A 15 9.58 -12.58 19.04
CA TYR A 15 8.99 -12.51 20.38
C TYR A 15 7.95 -11.40 20.46
N GLU A 16 8.26 -10.22 19.94
CA GLU A 16 7.29 -9.12 19.86
C GLU A 16 6.11 -9.49 18.96
N GLY A 17 6.38 -10.00 17.75
CA GLY A 17 5.35 -10.31 16.76
C GLY A 17 4.49 -11.54 17.09
N ILE A 18 5.07 -12.56 17.72
CA ILE A 18 4.40 -13.83 18.04
C ILE A 18 3.85 -13.79 19.46
N LEU A 19 4.63 -13.40 20.46
CA LEU A 19 4.26 -13.50 21.88
C LEU A 19 3.76 -12.19 22.48
N GLY A 20 3.94 -11.05 21.80
CA GLY A 20 3.51 -9.74 22.29
C GLY A 20 4.34 -9.23 23.46
N ARG A 21 5.59 -9.70 23.60
CA ARG A 21 6.54 -9.28 24.64
C ARG A 21 7.97 -9.31 24.12
N GLU A 22 8.88 -8.64 24.80
CA GLU A 22 10.31 -8.76 24.53
C GLU A 22 10.83 -10.18 24.87
N ALA A 23 11.86 -10.62 24.14
CA ALA A 23 12.56 -11.87 24.44
C ALA A 23 13.35 -11.73 25.75
N ASP A 24 13.23 -12.72 26.64
CA ASP A 24 14.18 -12.85 27.73
C ASP A 24 15.51 -13.41 27.22
N ALA A 25 16.59 -13.22 28.00
CA ALA A 25 17.95 -13.57 27.56
C ALA A 25 18.12 -15.05 27.22
N GLU A 26 17.40 -15.94 27.91
CA GLU A 26 17.45 -17.39 27.65
C GLU A 26 16.72 -17.74 26.36
N GLY A 27 15.50 -17.23 26.18
CA GLY A 27 14.70 -17.38 24.97
C GLY A 27 15.39 -16.82 23.73
N LEU A 28 15.98 -15.63 23.84
CA LEU A 28 16.74 -15.00 22.76
C LEU A 28 17.91 -15.89 22.31
N SER A 29 18.73 -16.33 23.27
CA SER A 29 19.89 -17.18 23.00
C SER A 29 19.49 -18.53 22.37
N HIS A 30 18.48 -19.19 22.95
CA HIS A 30 17.98 -20.48 22.46
C HIS A 30 17.44 -20.38 21.03
N HIS A 31 16.50 -19.46 20.77
CA HIS A 31 15.86 -19.34 19.47
C HIS A 31 16.80 -18.78 18.39
N ALA A 32 17.81 -17.96 18.77
CA ALA A 32 18.82 -17.48 17.83
C ALA A 32 19.76 -18.63 17.41
N ALA A 33 20.12 -19.53 18.34
CA ALA A 33 20.87 -20.74 18.02
C ALA A 33 20.07 -21.69 17.09
N GLU A 34 18.79 -21.90 17.38
CA GLU A 34 17.91 -22.70 16.50
C GLU A 34 17.74 -22.07 15.12
N LEU A 35 17.61 -20.73 15.05
CA LEU A 35 17.47 -20.03 13.78
C LEU A 35 18.72 -20.21 12.90
N ARG A 36 19.92 -20.10 13.49
CA ARG A 36 21.19 -20.36 12.79
C ARG A 36 21.27 -21.80 12.28
N ARG A 37 20.75 -22.76 13.04
CA ARG A 37 20.86 -24.19 12.75
C ARG A 37 19.83 -24.71 11.75
N ARG A 38 18.58 -24.29 11.90
CA ARG A 38 17.41 -24.87 11.21
C ARG A 38 16.64 -23.86 10.35
N GLY A 39 17.04 -22.60 10.40
CA GLY A 39 16.46 -21.52 9.62
C GLY A 39 15.18 -20.92 10.24
N PRO A 40 14.72 -19.78 9.69
CA PRO A 40 13.65 -18.97 10.28
C PRO A 40 12.31 -19.69 10.48
N LEU A 41 11.88 -20.49 9.49
CA LEU A 41 10.59 -21.19 9.56
C LEU A 41 10.52 -22.19 10.71
N HIS A 42 11.63 -22.82 11.07
CA HIS A 42 11.68 -23.73 12.21
C HIS A 42 11.49 -22.99 13.53
N SER A 43 12.24 -21.91 13.74
CA SER A 43 12.13 -21.08 14.96
C SER A 43 10.73 -20.50 15.13
N ILE A 44 10.11 -20.03 14.04
CA ILE A 44 8.72 -19.55 14.08
C ILE A 44 7.76 -20.66 14.49
N ARG A 45 7.84 -21.85 13.86
CA ARG A 45 6.97 -22.99 14.21
C ARG A 45 7.15 -23.46 15.65
N ALA A 46 8.38 -23.40 16.18
CA ALA A 46 8.66 -23.74 17.56
C ALA A 46 7.96 -22.78 18.53
N LEU A 47 8.04 -21.47 18.30
CA LEU A 47 7.35 -20.45 19.10
C LEU A 47 5.82 -20.58 19.00
N LEU A 48 5.29 -20.74 17.79
CA LEU A 48 3.86 -20.97 17.54
C LEU A 48 3.32 -22.26 18.20
N GLY A 49 4.19 -23.24 18.45
CA GLY A 49 3.86 -24.50 19.11
C GLY A 49 4.00 -24.49 20.63
N SER A 50 4.50 -23.41 21.23
CA SER A 50 4.83 -23.35 22.66
C SER A 50 3.59 -23.20 23.55
N GLU A 51 3.67 -23.68 24.80
CA GLU A 51 2.62 -23.41 25.79
C GLU A 51 2.48 -21.92 26.10
N GLU A 52 3.59 -21.19 26.04
CA GLU A 52 3.62 -19.75 26.21
C GLU A 52 2.75 -19.04 25.16
N PHE A 53 2.86 -19.44 23.88
CA PHE A 53 1.98 -18.94 22.84
C PHE A 53 0.51 -19.25 23.14
N ARG A 54 0.21 -20.44 23.70
CA ARG A 54 -1.16 -20.83 24.10
C ARG A 54 -1.70 -20.03 25.28
N HIS A 55 -0.83 -19.60 26.21
CA HIS A 55 -1.24 -18.76 27.35
C HIS A 55 -1.36 -17.29 26.98
N ALA A 56 -0.47 -16.78 26.11
CA ALA A 56 -0.59 -15.44 25.52
C ALA A 56 -1.88 -15.29 24.70
N LEU A 57 -2.47 -16.39 24.20
CA LEU A 57 -3.71 -16.40 23.42
C LEU A 57 -4.97 -16.00 24.19
N GLY A 58 -4.96 -15.93 25.53
CA GLY A 58 -6.08 -15.44 26.36
C GLY A 58 -7.46 -15.72 25.72
N LEU A 59 -7.76 -17.01 25.47
CA LEU A 59 -8.80 -17.49 24.53
C LEU A 59 -10.25 -17.10 24.88
N ASP A 60 -10.46 -16.20 25.84
CA ASP A 60 -11.74 -15.66 26.19
C ASP A 60 -11.84 -14.21 25.66
N ARG A 61 -12.57 -14.03 24.54
CA ARG A 61 -13.33 -12.81 24.14
C ARG A 61 -12.89 -11.92 22.96
N GLN A 62 -11.94 -12.23 22.08
CA GLN A 62 -11.70 -11.37 20.90
C GLN A 62 -11.55 -12.12 19.57
N GLN A 63 -12.10 -11.51 18.51
CA GLN A 63 -12.01 -12.01 17.14
C GLN A 63 -10.57 -11.78 16.64
N GLN A 64 -9.83 -12.88 16.48
CA GLN A 64 -8.46 -12.86 15.96
C GLN A 64 -8.48 -12.60 14.46
N LEU A 65 -7.81 -11.53 14.05
CA LEU A 65 -7.70 -11.10 12.66
C LEU A 65 -6.24 -11.13 12.20
N THR A 66 -6.08 -11.44 10.92
CA THR A 66 -4.83 -11.36 10.17
C THR A 66 -5.07 -10.57 8.91
N ILE A 67 -4.20 -9.62 8.58
CA ILE A 67 -4.37 -8.74 7.41
C ILE A 67 -3.24 -8.98 6.41
N LEU A 68 -3.61 -9.32 5.18
CA LEU A 68 -2.68 -9.52 4.07
C LEU A 68 -2.91 -8.43 3.02
N GLY A 69 -1.84 -7.79 2.57
CA GLY A 69 -1.95 -6.74 1.57
C GLY A 69 -0.62 -6.16 1.15
N ASN A 70 -0.66 -4.89 0.76
CA ASN A 70 0.50 -4.08 0.42
C ASN A 70 0.82 -3.12 1.58
N CYS A 71 1.41 -1.96 1.26
CA CYS A 71 1.74 -0.91 2.22
C CYS A 71 0.54 -0.43 3.07
N ASN A 72 -0.71 -0.66 2.64
CA ASN A 72 -1.91 -0.29 3.39
C ASN A 72 -2.21 -1.26 4.54
N ALA A 73 -1.81 -2.53 4.44
CA ALA A 73 -2.16 -3.55 5.43
C ALA A 73 -1.61 -3.27 6.84
N PRO A 74 -0.33 -2.84 7.02
CA PRO A 74 0.18 -2.43 8.33
C PRO A 74 -0.61 -1.27 8.94
N VAL A 75 -0.95 -0.25 8.15
CA VAL A 75 -1.64 0.93 8.69
C VAL A 75 -3.09 0.62 9.04
N LEU A 76 -3.76 -0.20 8.22
CA LEU A 76 -5.10 -0.68 8.52
C LEU A 76 -5.14 -1.54 9.80
N ALA A 77 -4.10 -2.35 10.03
CA ALA A 77 -3.96 -3.12 11.26
C ALA A 77 -3.84 -2.22 12.49
N GLU A 78 -3.03 -1.16 12.42
CA GLU A 78 -2.92 -0.17 13.50
C GLU A 78 -4.25 0.53 13.76
N CYS A 79 -4.97 0.93 12.71
CA CYS A 79 -6.30 1.54 12.84
C CYS A 79 -7.29 0.59 13.55
N LEU A 80 -7.31 -0.69 13.18
CA LEU A 80 -8.15 -1.71 13.80
C LEU A 80 -7.79 -1.97 15.26
N ARG A 81 -6.49 -2.03 15.60
CA ARG A 81 -6.00 -2.17 16.98
C ARG A 81 -6.39 -0.99 17.85
N ALA A 82 -6.28 0.22 17.31
CA ALA A 82 -6.55 1.45 18.05
C ALA A 82 -8.05 1.71 18.27
N GLY A 83 -8.89 1.36 17.29
CA GLY A 83 -10.30 1.75 17.28
C GLY A 83 -11.30 0.61 17.45
N SER A 84 -10.88 -0.63 17.72
CA SER A 84 -11.81 -1.76 17.90
C SER A 84 -11.35 -2.76 18.96
N ASN A 85 -12.24 -3.69 19.32
CA ASN A 85 -11.92 -4.84 20.15
C ASN A 85 -11.37 -6.05 19.36
N ALA A 86 -10.97 -5.88 18.09
CA ALA A 86 -10.33 -6.96 17.36
C ALA A 86 -8.89 -7.17 17.81
N TRP A 87 -8.49 -8.43 17.87
CA TRP A 87 -7.10 -8.76 18.06
C TRP A 87 -6.43 -8.99 16.70
N VAL A 88 -5.89 -7.92 16.12
CA VAL A 88 -5.12 -8.02 14.87
C VAL A 88 -3.71 -8.46 15.19
N ARG A 89 -3.41 -9.74 14.97
CA ARG A 89 -2.13 -10.32 15.38
C ARG A 89 -1.10 -10.26 14.26
N TRP A 90 -1.45 -10.81 13.10
CA TRP A 90 -0.51 -10.96 12.00
C TRP A 90 -0.80 -9.99 10.87
N VAL A 91 0.27 -9.45 10.28
CA VAL A 91 0.18 -8.59 9.11
C VAL A 91 1.24 -9.03 8.10
N ALA A 92 0.82 -9.29 6.86
CA ALA A 92 1.73 -9.54 5.76
C ALA A 92 1.59 -8.45 4.70
N ASP A 93 2.61 -7.58 4.63
CA ASP A 93 2.80 -6.67 3.48
C ASP A 93 3.65 -7.38 2.43
N VAL A 94 3.12 -7.54 1.21
CA VAL A 94 3.82 -8.16 0.08
C VAL A 94 5.15 -7.45 -0.26
N ASN A 95 5.24 -6.13 -0.01
CA ASN A 95 6.47 -5.36 -0.20
C ASN A 95 7.54 -5.70 0.85
N HIS A 96 7.13 -6.34 1.95
CA HIS A 96 7.99 -6.84 3.02
C HIS A 96 8.30 -8.33 2.89
N ARG A 97 8.09 -8.93 1.71
CA ARG A 97 8.43 -10.33 1.44
C ARG A 97 9.88 -10.63 1.86
N GLY A 98 10.04 -11.67 2.68
CA GLY A 98 11.33 -12.10 3.23
C GLY A 98 11.77 -11.38 4.50
N LYS A 99 11.03 -10.36 4.98
CA LYS A 99 11.26 -9.76 6.31
C LYS A 99 10.64 -10.63 7.42
N PRO A 100 11.11 -10.51 8.68
CA PRO A 100 10.66 -11.35 9.80
C PRO A 100 9.14 -11.36 10.00
N ALA A 101 8.50 -10.19 10.06
CA ALA A 101 7.05 -10.07 10.27
C ALA A 101 6.22 -10.75 9.16
N PHE A 102 6.65 -10.63 7.90
CA PHE A 102 6.02 -11.31 6.77
C PHE A 102 6.15 -12.84 6.88
N LEU A 103 7.34 -13.33 7.21
CA LEU A 103 7.59 -14.76 7.38
C LEU A 103 6.82 -15.33 8.58
N ALA A 104 6.69 -14.57 9.66
CA ALA A 104 5.91 -14.94 10.84
C ALA A 104 4.41 -15.06 10.51
N ALA A 105 3.85 -14.09 9.78
CA ALA A 105 2.47 -14.13 9.33
C ALA A 105 2.20 -15.36 8.42
N LEU A 106 3.09 -15.64 7.46
CA LEU A 106 2.97 -16.82 6.61
C LEU A 106 3.06 -18.14 7.39
N ALA A 107 4.00 -18.25 8.33
CA ALA A 107 4.13 -19.45 9.14
C ALA A 107 2.91 -19.66 10.05
N ALA A 108 2.31 -18.59 10.58
CA ALA A 108 1.05 -18.66 11.32
C ALA A 108 -0.12 -19.09 10.42
N ILE A 109 -0.16 -18.61 9.18
CA ILE A 109 -1.13 -19.05 8.16
C ILE A 109 -0.99 -20.56 7.93
N ASP A 110 0.23 -21.03 7.67
CA ASP A 110 0.53 -22.43 7.38
C ASP A 110 0.25 -23.36 8.55
N ALA A 111 0.44 -22.86 9.77
CA ALA A 111 0.12 -23.58 11.01
C ALA A 111 -1.39 -23.53 11.36
N LEU A 112 -2.23 -22.89 10.54
CA LEU A 112 -3.66 -22.66 10.79
C LEU A 112 -3.98 -21.85 12.06
N GLN A 113 -3.05 -20.98 12.46
CA GLN A 113 -3.10 -20.16 13.67
C GLN A 113 -3.35 -18.67 13.40
N ALA A 114 -3.74 -18.29 12.19
CA ALA A 114 -3.94 -16.88 11.82
C ALA A 114 -5.35 -16.32 12.13
N GLY A 115 -6.22 -17.09 12.79
CA GLY A 115 -7.60 -16.66 13.06
C GLY A 115 -8.41 -16.48 11.76
N SER A 116 -9.16 -15.38 11.64
CA SER A 116 -9.79 -14.97 10.38
C SER A 116 -8.80 -14.16 9.55
N VAL A 117 -8.65 -14.51 8.27
CA VAL A 117 -7.70 -13.87 7.36
C VAL A 117 -8.46 -12.92 6.44
N ILE A 118 -8.10 -11.64 6.47
CA ILE A 118 -8.59 -10.60 5.59
C ILE A 118 -7.48 -10.27 4.60
N SER A 119 -7.78 -10.29 3.30
CA SER A 119 -6.77 -10.02 2.28
C SER A 119 -7.31 -9.16 1.15
N VAL A 120 -6.43 -8.35 0.55
CA VAL A 120 -6.68 -7.92 -0.84
C VAL A 120 -6.51 -9.11 -1.80
N PRO A 121 -7.09 -9.10 -3.01
CA PRO A 121 -6.87 -10.17 -3.97
C PRO A 121 -5.41 -10.23 -4.43
N PHE A 122 -4.82 -11.41 -4.35
CA PHE A 122 -3.51 -11.72 -4.93
C PHE A 122 -3.66 -12.80 -6.01
N GLY A 123 -2.97 -12.59 -7.14
CA GLY A 123 -2.86 -13.56 -8.23
C GLY A 123 -1.81 -14.64 -7.95
N GLU A 124 -1.65 -15.55 -8.91
CA GLU A 124 -0.70 -16.67 -8.84
C GLU A 124 0.77 -16.24 -8.98
N ASP A 125 1.02 -15.00 -9.41
CA ASP A 125 2.34 -14.35 -9.40
C ASP A 125 2.85 -14.07 -7.97
N HIS A 126 1.98 -14.18 -6.97
CA HIS A 126 2.31 -14.12 -5.56
C HIS A 126 1.95 -15.44 -4.83
N PRO A 127 2.64 -16.55 -5.12
CA PRO A 127 2.21 -17.89 -4.68
C PRO A 127 2.03 -18.03 -3.17
N ASP A 128 2.87 -17.37 -2.36
CA ASP A 128 2.78 -17.42 -0.90
C ASP A 128 1.49 -16.79 -0.34
N LEU A 129 0.91 -15.82 -1.06
CA LEU A 129 -0.28 -15.05 -0.69
C LEU A 129 -1.47 -15.30 -1.61
N SER A 130 -1.35 -16.19 -2.61
CA SER A 130 -2.36 -16.28 -3.67
C SER A 130 -3.75 -16.57 -3.08
N THR A 131 -4.76 -15.91 -3.64
CA THR A 131 -6.14 -15.98 -3.14
C THR A 131 -6.62 -17.43 -3.08
N ALA A 132 -6.30 -18.23 -4.11
CA ALA A 132 -6.66 -19.64 -4.18
C ALA A 132 -6.03 -20.45 -3.04
N ARG A 133 -4.74 -20.23 -2.76
CA ARG A 133 -4.01 -20.92 -1.68
C ARG A 133 -4.62 -20.61 -0.32
N ILE A 134 -4.82 -19.33 0.01
CA ILE A 134 -5.33 -18.95 1.33
C ILE A 134 -6.78 -19.41 1.50
N LYS A 135 -7.61 -19.32 0.45
CA LYS A 135 -8.98 -19.86 0.48
C LYS A 135 -8.99 -21.38 0.73
N ALA A 136 -8.08 -22.13 0.12
CA ALA A 136 -7.97 -23.57 0.36
C ALA A 136 -7.61 -23.92 1.81
N LEU A 137 -6.80 -23.09 2.48
CA LEU A 137 -6.40 -23.30 3.87
C LEU A 137 -7.47 -22.86 4.89
N TYR A 138 -8.15 -21.74 4.64
CA TYR A 138 -9.01 -21.08 5.64
C TYR A 138 -10.51 -21.17 5.34
N GLY A 139 -10.91 -21.53 4.13
CA GLY A 139 -12.32 -21.70 3.75
C GLY A 139 -13.16 -20.46 4.07
N ASP A 140 -14.13 -20.63 4.97
CA ASP A 140 -15.06 -19.57 5.39
C ASP A 140 -14.46 -18.56 6.39
N ARG A 141 -13.22 -18.80 6.86
CA ARG A 141 -12.46 -17.84 7.67
C ARG A 141 -11.55 -16.95 6.82
N PHE A 142 -11.63 -17.03 5.50
CA PHE A 142 -10.92 -16.16 4.57
C PHE A 142 -11.87 -15.20 3.89
N PHE A 143 -11.56 -13.91 4.00
CA PHE A 143 -12.38 -12.80 3.52
C PHE A 143 -11.55 -11.89 2.63
N LEU A 144 -12.11 -11.53 1.48
CA LEU A 144 -11.51 -10.55 0.60
C LEU A 144 -12.01 -9.14 0.89
N MET A 145 -11.10 -8.18 0.84
CA MET A 145 -11.38 -6.74 0.86
C MET A 145 -10.79 -6.09 -0.39
N THR A 146 -11.35 -4.97 -0.82
CA THR A 146 -10.82 -4.27 -1.99
C THR A 146 -9.48 -3.59 -1.68
N ASN A 147 -8.56 -3.64 -2.65
CA ASN A 147 -7.34 -2.85 -2.60
C ASN A 147 -7.64 -1.39 -3.02
N ILE A 148 -7.14 -0.42 -2.25
CA ILE A 148 -7.34 1.00 -2.55
C ILE A 148 -6.45 1.39 -3.74
N HIS A 149 -7.10 1.78 -4.82
CA HIS A 149 -6.47 2.45 -5.96
C HIS A 149 -7.53 3.28 -6.68
N PHE A 150 -7.34 4.60 -6.75
CA PHE A 150 -8.26 5.54 -7.36
C PHE A 150 -7.50 6.74 -7.97
N THR A 151 -7.71 6.99 -9.27
CA THR A 151 -6.99 8.02 -10.03
C THR A 151 -7.74 9.34 -10.14
N GLY A 152 -9.02 9.40 -9.74
CA GLY A 152 -9.86 10.58 -9.91
C GLY A 152 -9.37 11.86 -9.21
N LEU A 153 -8.53 11.74 -8.18
CA LEU A 153 -7.88 12.89 -7.53
C LEU A 153 -6.54 13.28 -8.17
N HIS A 154 -5.85 12.33 -8.79
CA HIS A 154 -4.48 12.46 -9.28
C HIS A 154 -4.33 11.84 -10.68
N PRO A 155 -5.09 12.28 -11.70
CA PRO A 155 -5.15 11.59 -12.99
C PRO A 155 -3.84 11.65 -13.80
N ASP A 156 -2.95 12.59 -13.46
CA ASP A 156 -1.61 12.68 -14.04
C ASP A 156 -0.61 11.68 -13.47
N LEU A 157 -0.89 11.14 -12.29
CA LEU A 157 0.01 10.24 -11.57
C LEU A 157 -0.07 8.83 -12.14
N THR A 158 1.06 8.31 -12.63
CA THR A 158 1.15 6.98 -13.23
C THR A 158 2.43 6.24 -12.83
N TYR A 159 2.41 4.92 -13.01
CA TYR A 159 3.63 4.12 -13.10
C TYR A 159 4.12 4.09 -14.54
N PHE A 160 5.42 3.88 -14.74
CA PHE A 160 5.97 3.62 -16.06
C PHE A 160 6.89 2.40 -16.03
N GLY A 161 6.47 1.36 -16.75
CA GLY A 161 7.12 0.05 -16.74
C GLY A 161 6.55 -0.98 -15.77
N GLY A 162 6.94 -2.24 -15.98
CA GLY A 162 6.51 -3.38 -15.16
C GLY A 162 7.05 -3.34 -13.72
N PHE A 163 6.34 -4.03 -12.82
CA PHE A 163 6.67 -4.15 -11.40
C PHE A 163 8.12 -4.64 -11.19
N GLY A 164 8.84 -4.03 -10.23
CA GLY A 164 10.25 -4.32 -9.96
C GLY A 164 11.26 -3.71 -10.95
N GLY A 165 10.78 -3.11 -12.06
CA GLY A 165 11.60 -2.43 -13.06
C GLY A 165 10.99 -1.11 -13.52
N ARG A 166 10.24 -0.46 -12.62
CA ARG A 166 9.60 0.84 -12.86
C ARG A 166 10.65 1.94 -12.98
N VAL A 167 10.34 2.94 -13.79
CA VAL A 167 11.17 4.15 -13.92
C VAL A 167 10.90 5.05 -12.74
N HIS A 168 11.96 5.58 -12.15
CA HIS A 168 11.86 6.48 -11.02
C HIS A 168 11.86 7.94 -11.47
N SER A 169 11.05 8.74 -10.78
CA SER A 169 11.12 10.19 -10.73
C SER A 169 11.67 10.63 -9.35
N PRO A 170 11.75 11.95 -9.08
CA PRO A 170 12.06 12.48 -7.75
C PRO A 170 11.12 12.00 -6.63
N ILE A 171 9.94 11.46 -6.97
CA ILE A 171 8.94 10.92 -6.03
C ILE A 171 8.92 9.38 -6.07
N GLY A 172 10.04 8.74 -6.39
CA GLY A 172 10.15 7.28 -6.45
C GLY A 172 9.52 6.73 -7.72
N GLU A 173 8.75 5.63 -7.64
CA GLU A 173 8.18 4.97 -8.83
C GLU A 173 7.03 5.75 -9.50
N TYR A 174 6.57 6.82 -8.85
CA TYR A 174 5.48 7.67 -9.31
C TYR A 174 5.97 8.68 -10.35
N ASN A 175 5.31 8.74 -11.49
CA ASN A 175 5.63 9.64 -12.59
C ASN A 175 4.44 10.51 -12.96
N SER A 176 4.71 11.69 -13.52
CA SER A 176 3.70 12.48 -14.22
C SER A 176 3.60 11.98 -15.66
N ARG A 177 2.39 11.67 -16.12
CA ARG A 177 2.14 11.31 -17.51
C ARG A 177 2.48 12.46 -18.45
N ILE A 178 2.19 13.70 -18.07
CA ILE A 178 2.59 14.90 -18.84
C ILE A 178 4.10 15.02 -18.95
N VAL A 179 4.83 14.99 -17.81
CA VAL A 179 6.29 15.18 -17.83
C VAL A 179 6.98 14.08 -18.61
N LEU A 180 6.58 12.82 -18.40
CA LEU A 180 7.15 11.69 -19.12
C LEU A 180 6.88 11.78 -20.63
N SER A 181 5.66 12.14 -21.03
CA SER A 181 5.30 12.32 -22.45
C SER A 181 6.12 13.43 -23.11
N CYS A 182 6.28 14.57 -22.42
CA CYS A 182 7.08 15.69 -22.91
C CYS A 182 8.55 15.30 -23.06
N TYR A 183 9.11 14.59 -22.07
CA TYR A 183 10.49 14.10 -22.10
C TYR A 183 10.72 13.17 -23.29
N LEU A 184 9.87 12.16 -23.48
CA LEU A 184 9.98 11.17 -24.58
C LEU A 184 9.85 11.78 -25.98
N ARG A 185 9.29 12.99 -26.07
CA ARG A 185 9.15 13.78 -27.30
C ARG A 185 10.30 14.77 -27.51
N GLY A 186 11.26 14.83 -26.58
CA GLY A 186 12.35 15.80 -26.62
C GLY A 186 11.89 17.25 -26.41
N MET A 187 10.74 17.47 -25.76
CA MET A 187 10.27 18.82 -25.44
C MET A 187 11.13 19.45 -24.35
N SER A 188 11.34 20.77 -24.42
CA SER A 188 12.06 21.48 -23.37
C SER A 188 11.26 21.49 -22.06
N ARG A 189 11.94 21.70 -20.92
CA ARG A 189 11.28 21.83 -19.60
C ARG A 189 10.25 22.96 -19.58
N GLN A 190 10.53 24.05 -20.29
CA GLN A 190 9.60 25.18 -20.40
C GLN A 190 8.37 24.84 -21.25
N ASP A 191 8.54 24.05 -22.31
CA ASP A 191 7.43 23.57 -23.15
C ASP A 191 6.57 22.56 -22.39
N CYS A 192 7.20 21.69 -21.61
CA CYS A 192 6.56 20.75 -20.69
C CYS A 192 5.71 21.49 -19.65
N LEU A 193 6.26 22.55 -19.03
CA LEU A 193 5.53 23.36 -18.06
C LEU A 193 4.25 23.94 -18.68
N ARG A 194 4.31 24.40 -19.93
CA ARG A 194 3.13 24.90 -20.66
C ARG A 194 2.08 23.82 -20.96
N GLN A 195 2.39 22.53 -20.85
CA GLN A 195 1.41 21.45 -21.01
C GLN A 195 0.53 21.24 -19.78
N PHE A 196 0.85 21.82 -18.61
CA PHE A 196 -0.01 21.75 -17.43
C PHE A 196 -1.14 22.78 -17.53
N ASN A 197 -2.19 22.43 -18.27
CA ASN A 197 -3.37 23.28 -18.49
C ASN A 197 -4.60 22.43 -18.85
N GLY A 198 -5.79 23.02 -18.72
CA GLY A 198 -7.06 22.35 -18.98
C GLY A 198 -7.22 21.70 -20.37
N ARG A 199 -6.64 22.28 -21.44
CA ARG A 199 -6.71 21.69 -22.78
C ARG A 199 -5.95 20.37 -22.86
N THR A 200 -4.77 20.31 -22.24
CA THR A 200 -4.02 19.06 -22.11
C THR A 200 -4.78 18.05 -21.27
N TYR A 201 -5.34 18.48 -20.13
CA TYR A 201 -6.09 17.62 -19.22
C TYR A 201 -7.30 16.99 -19.91
N GLU A 202 -8.04 17.77 -20.70
CA GLU A 202 -9.15 17.28 -21.52
C GLU A 202 -8.69 16.21 -22.52
N LYS A 203 -7.60 16.48 -23.26
CA LYS A 203 -7.05 15.53 -24.23
C LYS A 203 -6.61 14.21 -23.58
N LEU A 204 -6.06 14.28 -22.37
CA LEU A 204 -5.61 13.12 -21.60
C LEU A 204 -6.73 12.42 -20.81
N GLY A 205 -7.97 12.91 -20.89
CA GLY A 205 -9.12 12.33 -20.19
C GLY A 205 -9.12 12.59 -18.67
N TYR A 206 -8.38 13.58 -18.18
CA TYR A 206 -8.25 13.80 -16.73
C TYR A 206 -9.57 14.19 -16.07
N PHE A 207 -10.47 14.87 -16.81
CA PHE A 207 -11.79 15.24 -16.31
C PHE A 207 -12.81 14.10 -16.30
N SER A 208 -12.55 12.96 -16.96
CA SER A 208 -13.38 11.74 -16.85
C SER A 208 -12.81 10.73 -15.87
N ALA A 209 -11.56 10.93 -15.43
CA ALA A 209 -10.83 9.97 -14.60
C ALA A 209 -11.53 9.67 -13.27
N TRP A 210 -12.33 10.59 -12.74
CA TRP A 210 -13.14 10.32 -11.56
C TRP A 210 -14.16 9.21 -11.83
N GLU A 211 -15.02 9.39 -12.84
CA GLU A 211 -16.08 8.46 -13.19
C GLU A 211 -15.50 7.10 -13.58
N ASP A 212 -14.47 7.10 -14.43
CA ASP A 212 -13.78 5.89 -14.89
C ASP A 212 -13.19 5.12 -13.71
N SER A 213 -12.50 5.82 -12.80
CA SER A 213 -11.88 5.19 -11.63
C SER A 213 -12.90 4.77 -10.57
N ALA A 214 -14.04 5.45 -10.45
CA ALA A 214 -15.12 5.08 -9.54
C ALA A 214 -15.84 3.82 -10.00
N GLU A 215 -16.09 3.70 -11.32
CA GLU A 215 -16.65 2.50 -11.91
C GLU A 215 -15.71 1.30 -11.72
N GLU A 216 -14.42 1.47 -12.03
CA GLU A 216 -13.42 0.41 -11.82
C GLU A 216 -13.33 0.01 -10.34
N LEU A 217 -13.32 0.96 -9.42
CA LEU A 217 -13.29 0.66 -7.98
C LEU A 217 -14.51 -0.18 -7.58
N ARG A 218 -15.73 0.23 -7.96
CA ARG A 218 -16.96 -0.54 -7.70
C ARG A 218 -16.94 -1.92 -8.34
N ARG A 219 -16.42 -2.04 -9.56
CA ARG A 219 -16.31 -3.32 -10.29
C ARG A 219 -15.41 -4.30 -9.54
N ARG A 220 -14.27 -3.83 -9.01
CA ARG A 220 -13.36 -4.65 -8.18
C ARG A 220 -13.94 -4.95 -6.80
N ASP A 221 -14.78 -4.07 -6.26
CA ASP A 221 -15.36 -4.19 -4.92
C ASP A 221 -16.54 -5.14 -4.84
N ARG A 222 -17.38 -5.19 -5.87
CA ARG A 222 -18.56 -6.07 -5.93
C ARG A 222 -18.31 -7.54 -5.58
N PRO A 223 -17.24 -8.21 -6.05
CA PRO A 223 -16.98 -9.61 -5.70
C PRO A 223 -16.33 -9.82 -4.32
N MET A 224 -16.04 -8.77 -3.56
CA MET A 224 -15.34 -8.88 -2.27
C MET A 224 -16.31 -9.21 -1.12
N ASP A 225 -15.78 -9.85 -0.07
CA ASP A 225 -16.54 -10.13 1.15
C ASP A 225 -16.77 -8.89 2.02
N ILE A 226 -15.85 -7.93 1.92
CA ILE A 226 -15.82 -6.66 2.64
C ILE A 226 -15.77 -5.54 1.60
N THR A 227 -16.95 -5.03 1.27
CA THR A 227 -17.14 -3.93 0.32
C THR A 227 -16.89 -2.59 1.00
N PHE A 228 -16.17 -1.69 0.35
CA PHE A 228 -15.92 -0.34 0.87
C PHE A 228 -16.07 0.79 -0.17
N ALA A 229 -16.23 0.46 -1.46
CA ALA A 229 -16.08 1.41 -2.55
C ALA A 229 -17.02 2.62 -2.44
N ASP A 230 -18.31 2.39 -2.21
CA ASP A 230 -19.29 3.49 -2.15
C ASP A 230 -19.07 4.40 -0.93
N ALA A 231 -18.72 3.84 0.22
CA ALA A 231 -18.40 4.62 1.41
C ALA A 231 -17.14 5.46 1.20
N PHE A 232 -16.11 4.89 0.56
CA PHE A 232 -14.92 5.63 0.19
C PHE A 232 -15.22 6.74 -0.81
N LEU A 233 -15.93 6.45 -1.90
CA LEU A 233 -16.25 7.44 -2.93
C LEU A 233 -17.08 8.60 -2.37
N GLU A 234 -18.03 8.31 -1.48
CA GLU A 234 -18.79 9.35 -0.77
C GLU A 234 -17.87 10.19 0.10
N MET A 235 -17.00 9.57 0.90
CA MET A 235 -16.05 10.29 1.74
C MET A 235 -15.08 11.13 0.89
N THR A 236 -14.60 10.61 -0.23
CA THR A 236 -13.72 11.33 -1.18
C THR A 236 -14.39 12.58 -1.76
N ARG A 237 -15.72 12.66 -1.81
CA ARG A 237 -16.40 13.90 -2.26
C ARG A 237 -16.26 15.04 -1.26
N HIS A 238 -16.07 14.74 0.03
CA HIS A 238 -16.06 15.75 1.09
C HIS A 238 -14.69 15.96 1.72
N GLU A 239 -13.82 14.95 1.69
CA GLU A 239 -12.53 14.95 2.37
C GLU A 239 -11.39 14.41 1.48
N GLN A 240 -10.16 14.86 1.76
CA GLN A 240 -8.97 14.30 1.13
C GLN A 240 -8.72 12.87 1.67
N THR A 241 -9.03 11.87 0.85
CA THR A 241 -8.92 10.45 1.19
C THR A 241 -7.63 9.79 0.71
N LEU A 242 -6.84 10.48 -0.13
CA LEU A 242 -5.62 9.94 -0.70
C LEU A 242 -4.47 10.97 -0.74
N TYR A 243 -3.24 10.48 -0.52
CA TYR A 243 -1.98 11.19 -0.77
C TYR A 243 -1.43 10.94 -2.19
N SER A 244 -1.73 9.78 -2.77
CA SER A 244 -1.36 9.35 -4.12
C SER A 244 -2.50 8.52 -4.73
N ILE A 245 -2.34 7.87 -5.88
CA ILE A 245 -3.41 7.00 -6.44
C ILE A 245 -3.76 5.79 -5.56
N ASN A 246 -2.89 5.38 -4.62
CA ASN A 246 -3.02 4.14 -3.85
C ASN A 246 -2.56 4.27 -2.37
N HIS A 247 -2.04 5.42 -1.96
CA HIS A 247 -1.70 5.71 -0.57
C HIS A 247 -2.83 6.50 0.10
N PRO A 248 -3.65 5.86 0.96
CA PRO A 248 -4.74 6.51 1.66
C PRO A 248 -4.30 7.45 2.78
N THR A 249 -5.10 8.48 3.02
CA THR A 249 -5.06 9.23 4.27
C THR A 249 -5.69 8.42 5.41
N SER A 250 -5.52 8.87 6.65
CA SER A 250 -6.16 8.23 7.80
C SER A 250 -7.68 8.20 7.68
N ILE A 251 -8.30 9.17 6.99
CA ILE A 251 -9.75 9.20 6.73
C ILE A 251 -10.20 7.96 5.95
N ALA A 252 -9.53 7.65 4.83
CA ALA A 252 -9.86 6.49 4.02
C ALA A 252 -9.60 5.16 4.74
N LEU A 253 -8.54 5.09 5.55
CA LEU A 253 -8.24 3.91 6.37
C LEU A 253 -9.31 3.67 7.43
N VAL A 254 -9.79 4.74 8.09
CA VAL A 254 -10.92 4.65 9.02
C VAL A 254 -12.17 4.14 8.30
N THR A 255 -12.51 4.66 7.12
CA THR A 255 -13.66 4.17 6.33
C THR A 255 -13.54 2.67 5.98
N GLN A 256 -12.33 2.21 5.64
CA GLN A 256 -12.09 0.79 5.37
C GLN A 256 -12.16 -0.06 6.66
N ALA A 257 -11.61 0.43 7.77
CA ALA A 257 -11.68 -0.22 9.08
C ALA A 257 -13.13 -0.35 9.59
N GLU A 258 -13.98 0.66 9.37
CA GLU A 258 -15.41 0.61 9.66
C GLU A 258 -16.12 -0.48 8.87
N SER A 259 -15.74 -0.67 7.60
CA SER A 259 -16.29 -1.74 6.76
C SER A 259 -15.91 -3.13 7.28
N ILE A 260 -14.66 -3.30 7.76
CA ILE A 260 -14.21 -4.52 8.44
C ILE A 260 -14.97 -4.72 9.75
N ALA A 261 -15.06 -3.69 10.60
CA ALA A 261 -15.79 -3.78 11.87
C ALA A 261 -17.24 -4.20 11.67
N ARG A 262 -17.92 -3.66 10.65
CA ARG A 262 -19.29 -4.04 10.30
C ARG A 262 -19.39 -5.49 9.85
N LYS A 263 -18.46 -5.97 9.01
CA LYS A 263 -18.43 -7.38 8.56
C LYS A 263 -18.34 -8.35 9.72
N PHE A 264 -17.50 -8.02 10.69
CA PHE A 264 -17.14 -8.91 11.80
C PHE A 264 -17.99 -8.68 13.06
N GLY A 265 -18.81 -7.62 13.11
CA GLY A 265 -19.60 -7.26 14.28
C GLY A 265 -18.74 -6.76 15.44
N LEU A 266 -17.61 -6.09 15.14
CA LEU A 266 -16.69 -5.57 16.14
C LEU A 266 -17.31 -4.40 16.89
N ALA A 267 -17.04 -4.32 18.19
CA ALA A 267 -17.26 -3.10 18.95
C ALA A 267 -16.14 -2.12 18.58
N ALA A 268 -16.48 -1.09 17.80
CA ALA A 268 -15.50 -0.19 17.23
C ALA A 268 -15.93 1.28 17.31
N ARG A 269 -14.94 2.15 17.56
CA ARG A 269 -15.01 3.60 17.44
C ARG A 269 -13.66 4.08 16.94
N PHE A 270 -13.58 4.33 15.64
CA PHE A 270 -12.35 4.78 15.01
C PHE A 270 -12.20 6.31 15.09
N SER A 271 -10.96 6.76 15.15
CA SER A 271 -10.59 8.18 15.04
C SER A 271 -9.31 8.29 14.23
N VAL A 272 -9.22 9.31 13.37
CA VAL A 272 -8.03 9.57 12.55
C VAL A 272 -6.78 9.88 13.38
N ASP A 273 -6.97 10.33 14.62
CA ASP A 273 -5.89 10.68 15.56
C ASP A 273 -5.48 9.52 16.48
N SER A 274 -6.17 8.38 16.40
CA SER A 274 -5.92 7.23 17.30
C SER A 274 -4.76 6.34 16.87
N PHE A 275 -4.22 6.55 15.67
CA PHE A 275 -3.11 5.78 15.12
C PHE A 275 -2.24 6.68 14.24
N TYR A 276 -0.96 6.29 14.09
CA TYR A 276 -0.06 6.97 13.17
C TYR A 276 -0.15 6.36 11.77
N ASN A 277 -0.32 7.21 10.75
CA ASN A 277 -0.29 6.79 9.35
C ASN A 277 1.05 7.19 8.70
N PRO A 278 2.01 6.27 8.55
CA PRO A 278 3.32 6.59 7.96
C PRO A 278 3.25 6.94 6.47
N LEU A 279 2.13 6.66 5.78
CA LEU A 279 1.99 7.00 4.35
C LEU A 279 1.95 8.51 4.10
N VAL A 280 1.72 9.33 5.14
CA VAL A 280 1.83 10.79 5.05
C VAL A 280 3.25 11.26 4.75
N GLU A 281 4.26 10.47 5.10
CA GLU A 281 5.68 10.75 4.86
C GLU A 281 6.19 10.15 3.55
N GLU A 282 5.32 9.48 2.79
CA GLU A 282 5.66 8.86 1.53
C GLU A 282 5.41 9.86 0.37
N ALA A 283 5.05 9.36 -0.81
CA ALA A 283 4.66 10.19 -1.93
C ALA A 283 3.36 10.96 -1.64
N ARG A 284 3.42 12.28 -1.75
CA ARG A 284 2.26 13.18 -1.78
C ARG A 284 2.20 13.91 -3.11
N TRP A 285 1.10 13.69 -3.82
CA TRP A 285 0.79 14.30 -5.10
C TRP A 285 -0.30 15.37 -4.88
N PRO A 286 -0.18 16.54 -5.53
CA PRO A 286 -1.20 17.57 -5.37
C PRO A 286 -2.42 17.25 -6.24
N ILE A 287 -3.59 17.67 -5.77
CA ILE A 287 -4.81 17.78 -6.57
C ILE A 287 -4.71 19.06 -7.40
N TYR A 288 -4.84 18.93 -8.71
CA TYR A 288 -4.66 20.05 -9.62
C TYR A 288 -5.89 20.97 -9.52
N PRO A 289 -5.74 22.31 -9.54
CA PRO A 289 -6.86 23.24 -9.36
C PRO A 289 -8.03 22.98 -10.30
N GLU A 290 -7.75 22.68 -11.57
CA GLU A 290 -8.76 22.39 -12.60
C GLU A 290 -9.49 21.06 -12.34
N ILE A 291 -8.80 20.06 -11.77
CA ILE A 291 -9.40 18.78 -11.39
C ILE A 291 -10.33 18.96 -10.18
N ARG A 292 -9.90 19.75 -9.19
CA ARG A 292 -10.74 20.15 -8.05
C ARG A 292 -12.02 20.85 -8.54
N GLU A 293 -11.89 21.81 -9.45
CA GLU A 293 -13.01 22.57 -9.99
C GLU A 293 -13.97 21.67 -10.79
N ALA A 294 -13.45 20.85 -11.72
CA ALA A 294 -14.25 19.95 -12.54
C ALA A 294 -15.09 18.97 -11.71
N HIS A 295 -14.51 18.46 -10.61
CA HIS A 295 -15.18 17.52 -9.71
C HIS A 295 -15.87 18.16 -8.51
N ARG A 296 -15.87 19.51 -8.42
CA ARG A 296 -16.51 20.30 -7.36
C ARG A 296 -16.10 19.87 -5.95
N LEU A 297 -14.82 19.56 -5.75
CA LEU A 297 -14.32 19.13 -4.45
C LEU A 297 -14.25 20.34 -3.50
N PRO A 298 -14.75 20.23 -2.24
CA PRO A 298 -14.78 21.35 -1.30
C PRO A 298 -13.45 21.59 -0.59
N TYR A 299 -12.45 20.74 -0.82
CA TYR A 299 -11.12 20.81 -0.22
C TYR A 299 -10.04 21.02 -1.29
N GLU A 300 -8.87 21.46 -0.86
CA GLU A 300 -7.71 21.66 -1.72
C GLU A 300 -6.42 21.14 -1.08
N THR A 301 -5.41 20.97 -1.91
CA THR A 301 -4.05 20.65 -1.47
C THR A 301 -3.11 21.76 -1.90
N GLU A 302 -2.03 21.97 -1.15
CA GLU A 302 -0.91 22.74 -1.68
C GLU A 302 -0.44 22.12 -3.00
N PHE A 303 -0.22 22.95 -4.03
CA PHE A 303 0.26 22.51 -5.33
C PHE A 303 1.77 22.21 -5.29
N ARG A 304 2.14 21.22 -4.49
CA ARG A 304 3.50 20.80 -4.15
C ARG A 304 3.64 19.30 -4.34
N PHE A 305 4.77 18.91 -4.92
CA PHE A 305 5.16 17.52 -5.15
C PHE A 305 6.15 17.11 -4.06
N ARG A 306 5.85 16.04 -3.32
CA ARG A 306 6.71 15.58 -2.22
C ARG A 306 6.91 14.07 -2.28
N GLY A 307 8.17 13.63 -2.25
CA GLY A 307 8.54 12.24 -2.01
C GLY A 307 8.89 12.00 -0.55
N LYS A 308 9.58 10.89 -0.26
CA LYS A 308 10.14 10.63 1.08
C LYS A 308 10.96 11.82 1.57
N PRO A 309 11.00 12.12 2.89
CA PRO A 309 11.87 13.15 3.45
C PRO A 309 13.34 12.99 3.03
N THR A 310 13.80 11.75 2.85
CA THR A 310 15.15 11.43 2.40
C THR A 310 15.43 11.75 0.92
N ALA A 311 14.39 11.95 0.11
CA ALA A 311 14.50 12.31 -1.31
C ALA A 311 14.68 13.82 -1.54
N GLY A 312 14.50 14.65 -0.50
CA GLY A 312 14.68 16.10 -0.56
C GLY A 312 13.43 16.89 -0.17
N PRO A 313 13.48 18.22 -0.31
CA PRO A 313 12.36 19.10 0.03
C PRO A 313 11.17 18.95 -0.94
N SER A 314 10.01 19.47 -0.55
CA SER A 314 8.86 19.57 -1.46
C SER A 314 9.15 20.52 -2.62
N MET A 315 8.81 20.10 -3.83
CA MET A 315 9.02 20.83 -5.08
C MET A 315 7.74 21.54 -5.52
N ASP A 316 7.88 22.70 -6.16
CA ASP A 316 6.81 23.21 -7.03
C ASP A 316 6.80 22.47 -8.37
N LEU A 317 5.91 22.86 -9.29
CA LEU A 317 5.79 22.20 -10.59
C LEU A 317 7.06 22.35 -11.46
N ALA A 318 7.71 23.52 -11.46
CA ALA A 318 8.88 23.77 -12.30
C ALA A 318 10.09 22.96 -11.79
N ASP A 319 10.28 22.94 -10.48
CA ASP A 319 11.30 22.12 -9.82
C ASP A 319 11.05 20.63 -10.05
N PHE A 320 9.79 20.19 -9.93
CA PHE A 320 9.42 18.79 -10.16
C PHE A 320 9.69 18.35 -11.61
N ILE A 321 9.37 19.19 -12.61
CA ILE A 321 9.70 18.94 -14.02
C ILE A 321 11.21 18.83 -14.21
N ALA A 322 11.98 19.78 -13.68
CA ALA A 322 13.43 19.81 -13.83
C ALA A 322 14.09 18.57 -13.19
N ALA A 323 13.69 18.22 -11.97
CA ALA A 323 14.20 17.05 -11.27
C ALA A 323 13.77 15.74 -11.96
N SER A 324 12.56 15.66 -12.50
CA SER A 324 12.10 14.51 -13.29
C SER A 324 12.91 14.32 -14.58
N TYR A 325 13.17 15.40 -15.33
CA TYR A 325 14.03 15.34 -16.51
C TYR A 325 15.44 14.82 -16.14
N ASN A 326 16.02 15.31 -15.04
CA ASN A 326 17.33 14.83 -14.57
C ASN A 326 17.29 13.32 -14.24
N CYS A 327 16.23 12.83 -13.60
CA CYS A 327 16.04 11.39 -13.37
C CYS A 327 15.96 10.61 -14.69
N TYR A 328 15.20 11.10 -15.67
CA TYR A 328 15.02 10.44 -16.96
C TYR A 328 16.30 10.43 -17.80
N ASP A 329 17.10 11.49 -17.76
CA ASP A 329 18.40 11.56 -18.42
C ASP A 329 19.35 10.46 -17.91
N ALA A 330 19.28 10.10 -16.63
CA ALA A 330 20.07 9.01 -16.07
C ALA A 330 19.68 7.62 -16.61
N TYR A 331 18.44 7.44 -17.07
CA TYR A 331 18.02 6.22 -17.78
C TYR A 331 18.40 6.24 -19.27
N GLY A 332 18.47 7.44 -19.86
CA GLY A 332 18.73 7.66 -21.27
C GLY A 332 17.46 7.66 -22.12
N HIS A 333 17.29 8.71 -22.93
CA HIS A 333 16.09 8.95 -23.73
C HIS A 333 15.70 7.79 -24.65
N GLU A 334 16.66 7.21 -25.39
CA GLU A 334 16.37 6.09 -26.30
C GLU A 334 15.94 4.81 -25.55
N ALA A 335 16.54 4.54 -24.40
CA ALA A 335 16.16 3.40 -23.56
C ALA A 335 14.71 3.54 -23.04
N LEU A 336 14.34 4.74 -22.61
CA LEU A 336 12.97 5.03 -22.16
C LEU A 336 11.96 4.94 -23.32
N ARG A 337 12.30 5.40 -24.54
CA ARG A 337 11.43 5.23 -25.72
C ARG A 337 11.24 3.76 -26.08
N GLN A 338 12.29 2.95 -26.03
CA GLN A 338 12.18 1.51 -26.27
C GLN A 338 11.30 0.84 -25.21
N LYS A 339 11.37 1.30 -23.96
CA LYS A 339 10.53 0.80 -22.88
C LYS A 339 9.05 1.14 -23.09
N ALA A 340 8.72 2.37 -23.53
CA ALA A 340 7.35 2.77 -23.85
C ALA A 340 6.71 1.84 -24.88
N ARG A 341 7.44 1.55 -25.97
CA ARG A 341 6.98 0.67 -27.06
C ARG A 341 6.76 -0.79 -26.66
N ARG A 342 7.41 -1.28 -25.61
CA ARG A 342 7.37 -2.69 -25.19
C ARG A 342 6.26 -3.01 -24.19
N ASN A 343 5.85 -2.04 -23.39
CA ASN A 343 4.88 -2.28 -22.31
C ASN A 343 3.43 -1.99 -22.74
N ASP A 344 3.18 -1.75 -24.04
CA ASP A 344 1.92 -1.18 -24.56
C ASP A 344 1.46 0.07 -23.77
N ASP A 345 2.43 0.75 -23.16
CA ASP A 345 2.25 1.93 -22.34
C ASP A 345 2.33 3.10 -23.33
N PHE A 346 1.19 3.37 -24.00
CA PHE A 346 1.06 4.33 -25.12
C PHE A 346 1.29 5.81 -24.73
N ILE A 347 1.99 6.05 -23.62
CA ILE A 347 2.36 7.36 -23.08
C ILE A 347 3.06 8.24 -24.13
N ASP A 348 3.84 7.66 -25.04
CA ASP A 348 4.48 8.43 -26.11
C ASP A 348 3.50 8.92 -27.19
N ARG A 349 2.26 8.41 -27.24
CA ARG A 349 1.21 8.75 -28.23
C ARG A 349 0.10 9.65 -27.69
N ASP A 350 0.07 9.90 -26.39
CA ASP A 350 -1.04 10.62 -25.73
C ASP A 350 -1.13 12.12 -26.07
N PHE A 351 -0.14 12.65 -26.80
CA PHE A 351 -0.06 14.04 -27.23
C PHE A 351 -0.05 14.24 -28.74
#